data_AF-A0A562VCK5-F1
#
_entry.id   AF-A0A562VCK5-F1
#
_cell.length_a   1.000
_cell.length_b   1.000
_cell.length_c   1.000
_cell.angle_alpha   90.00
_cell.angle_beta   90.00
_cell.angle_gamma   90.00
#
_symmetry.space_group_name_H-M   'P 1'
#
loop_
_entity.id
_entity.type
_entity.pdbx_description
1 polymer ?
#
loop_
_entity_poly.entity_id
_entity_poly.type
_entity_poly.pdbx_seq_one_letter_code
_entity_poly.pdbx_strand_id
1 'polypeptide(L)'
;MIPPHQLVTDHTVLSVVVGSRAYGLADSDSDFDRRGVYAAPTSSWWGFDKPPTHVDGPDPERFSWELERFLGLALAANPTVLECLWSPIVEHCDTIGEELRALRGRLVSREVYRTFLGYANSQVDRLSTAMTARDWKQTMHMLRLLISARHFLATGEPLVNVAAYRDKLLAVRHGEVPWATVQRWRDELAAAAEAARSATRLPARPDRAAAERLLIEVRRIRL
;
A
#
# COMPACT_ATOMS: atom_id res chain seq x y z
N MET A 1 -24.51 -5.94 17.61
CA MET A 1 -23.21 -5.59 16.99
C MET A 1 -23.25 -6.04 15.54
N ILE A 2 -22.85 -5.19 14.59
CA ILE A 2 -22.84 -5.55 13.17
C ILE A 2 -21.71 -6.58 12.95
N PRO A 3 -21.96 -7.75 12.34
CA PRO A 3 -20.92 -8.72 12.02
C PRO A 3 -19.80 -8.11 11.18
N PRO A 4 -18.51 -8.42 11.44
CA PRO A 4 -17.38 -7.82 10.71
C PRO A 4 -17.48 -7.96 9.18
N HIS A 5 -17.85 -9.13 8.68
CA HIS A 5 -18.02 -9.33 7.23
C HIS A 5 -19.15 -8.51 6.63
N GLN A 6 -20.20 -8.23 7.40
CA GLN A 6 -21.30 -7.37 6.96
C GLN A 6 -20.85 -5.91 6.79
N LEU A 7 -19.89 -5.44 7.61
CA LEU A 7 -19.27 -4.12 7.41
C LEU A 7 -18.56 -4.02 6.05
N VAL A 8 -17.96 -5.12 5.59
CA VAL A 8 -17.27 -5.16 4.29
C VAL A 8 -18.29 -5.26 3.16
N THR A 9 -19.31 -6.12 3.25
CA THR A 9 -20.29 -6.27 2.15
C THR A 9 -21.16 -5.03 1.95
N ASP A 10 -21.55 -4.36 3.04
CA ASP A 10 -22.60 -3.35 3.00
C ASP A 10 -22.05 -1.91 3.09
N HIS A 11 -20.79 -1.74 3.52
CA HIS A 11 -20.21 -0.41 3.79
C HIS A 11 -18.82 -0.18 3.16
N THR A 12 -18.40 -1.02 2.21
CA THR A 12 -17.21 -0.74 1.40
C THR A 12 -17.40 0.53 0.57
N VAL A 13 -16.45 1.46 0.67
CA VAL A 13 -16.41 2.71 -0.11
C VAL A 13 -15.40 2.63 -1.28
N LEU A 14 -14.37 1.79 -1.12
CA LEU A 14 -13.33 1.58 -2.11
C LEU A 14 -12.89 0.11 -2.08
N SER A 15 -12.80 -0.55 -3.23
CA SER A 15 -12.18 -1.86 -3.41
C SER A 15 -11.28 -1.82 -4.62
N VAL A 16 -10.01 -2.19 -4.43
CA VAL A 16 -9.00 -2.23 -5.49
C VAL A 16 -8.29 -3.57 -5.49
N VAL A 17 -7.77 -3.98 -6.64
CA VAL A 17 -6.82 -5.09 -6.73
C VAL A 17 -5.41 -4.52 -6.56
N VAL A 18 -4.58 -5.17 -5.74
CA VAL A 18 -3.16 -4.86 -5.57
C VAL A 18 -2.32 -6.08 -6.00
N GLY A 19 -1.07 -6.16 -5.56
CA GLY A 19 -0.25 -7.35 -5.79
C GLY A 19 0.21 -7.47 -7.24
N SER A 20 0.56 -8.68 -7.66
CA SER A 20 1.20 -8.96 -8.96
C SER A 20 0.41 -8.38 -10.14
N ARG A 21 -0.93 -8.39 -10.08
CA ARG A 21 -1.83 -7.85 -11.11
C ARG A 21 -1.69 -6.33 -11.24
N ALA A 22 -1.81 -5.59 -10.13
CA ALA A 22 -1.61 -4.14 -10.13
C ALA A 22 -0.18 -3.75 -10.50
N TYR A 23 0.80 -4.57 -10.12
CA TYR A 23 2.22 -4.34 -10.39
C TYR A 23 2.62 -4.62 -11.84
N GLY A 24 1.75 -5.23 -12.66
CA GLY A 24 2.11 -5.66 -14.01
C GLY A 24 3.07 -6.86 -14.02
N LEU A 25 3.07 -7.65 -12.95
CA LEU A 25 3.91 -8.83 -12.73
C LEU A 25 3.13 -10.15 -12.72
N ALA A 26 1.81 -10.10 -12.94
CA ALA A 26 0.97 -11.30 -12.93
C ALA A 26 1.26 -12.25 -14.10
N ASP A 27 1.01 -13.53 -13.86
CA ASP A 27 0.94 -14.66 -14.78
C ASP A 27 -0.48 -15.27 -14.74
N SER A 28 -0.70 -16.44 -15.36
CA SER A 28 -2.00 -17.10 -15.38
C SER A 28 -2.49 -17.54 -14.00
N ASP A 29 -1.56 -17.82 -13.09
CA ASP A 29 -1.84 -18.46 -11.79
C ASP A 29 -1.89 -17.43 -10.66
N SER A 30 -1.79 -16.14 -10.99
CA SER A 30 -1.78 -15.05 -10.03
C SER A 30 -3.16 -14.84 -9.39
N ASP A 31 -3.16 -14.70 -8.07
CA ASP A 31 -4.31 -14.35 -7.23
C ASP A 31 -4.85 -12.94 -7.50
N PHE A 32 -6.02 -12.64 -6.93
CA PHE A 32 -6.61 -11.31 -6.89
C PHE A 32 -6.58 -10.77 -5.46
N ASP A 33 -5.40 -10.27 -5.06
CA ASP A 33 -5.22 -9.52 -3.81
C ASP A 33 -6.16 -8.30 -3.76
N ARG A 34 -7.31 -8.43 -3.10
CA ARG A 34 -8.29 -7.34 -2.94
C ARG A 34 -8.03 -6.58 -1.66
N ARG A 35 -7.94 -5.27 -1.80
CA ARG A 35 -7.78 -4.35 -0.67
C ARG A 35 -8.91 -3.34 -0.68
N GLY A 36 -9.60 -3.27 0.45
CA GLY A 36 -10.80 -2.47 0.61
C GLY A 36 -10.67 -1.40 1.68
N VAL A 37 -11.55 -0.41 1.60
CA VAL A 37 -11.85 0.52 2.67
C VAL A 37 -13.35 0.44 2.91
N TYR A 38 -13.75 0.14 4.14
CA TYR A 38 -15.13 0.30 4.57
C TYR A 38 -15.24 1.44 5.56
N ALA A 39 -16.41 2.06 5.61
CA ALA A 39 -16.69 3.12 6.56
C ALA A 39 -17.87 2.70 7.42
N ALA A 40 -17.56 2.30 8.65
CA ALA A 40 -18.56 1.79 9.57
C ALA A 40 -19.64 2.85 9.88
N PRO A 41 -20.92 2.44 10.05
CA PRO A 41 -22.00 3.35 10.43
C PRO A 41 -21.65 4.14 11.68
N THR A 42 -22.02 5.43 11.73
CA THR A 42 -21.57 6.30 12.82
C THR A 42 -22.11 5.86 14.17
N SER A 43 -23.33 5.34 14.21
CA SER A 43 -23.94 4.76 15.42
C SER A 43 -23.12 3.63 16.04
N SER A 44 -22.33 2.89 15.25
CA SER A 44 -21.45 1.81 15.76
C SER A 44 -20.31 2.34 16.66
N TRP A 45 -19.97 3.62 16.56
CA TRP A 45 -18.92 4.25 17.37
C TRP A 45 -19.39 4.70 18.75
N TRP A 46 -20.70 4.79 18.99
CA TRP A 46 -21.25 5.24 20.27
C TRP A 46 -21.33 4.14 21.32
N GLY A 47 -21.31 2.86 20.89
CA GLY A 47 -21.26 1.71 21.79
C GLY A 47 -19.94 1.58 22.55
N PHE A 48 -19.94 0.73 23.58
CA PHE A 48 -18.72 0.34 24.31
C PHE A 48 -17.75 -0.43 23.41
N ASP A 49 -18.28 -1.33 22.58
CA ASP A 49 -17.52 -2.04 21.56
C ASP A 49 -17.40 -1.17 20.32
N LYS A 50 -16.15 -0.87 19.92
CA LYS A 50 -15.86 -0.11 18.70
C LYS A 50 -15.87 -1.06 17.50
N PRO A 51 -16.23 -0.57 16.29
CA PRO A 51 -16.10 -1.38 15.09
C PRO A 51 -14.65 -1.85 14.92
N PRO A 52 -14.43 -3.03 14.31
CA PRO A 52 -13.09 -3.51 14.04
C PRO A 52 -12.34 -2.49 13.18
N THR A 53 -11.02 -2.40 13.38
CA THR A 53 -10.17 -1.48 12.60
C THR A 53 -9.86 -2.01 11.19
N HIS A 54 -10.08 -3.30 10.99
CA HIS A 54 -9.92 -4.01 9.73
C HIS A 54 -10.68 -5.35 9.79
N VAL A 55 -10.95 -5.92 8.62
CA VAL A 55 -11.61 -7.21 8.46
C VAL A 55 -10.89 -8.01 7.38
N ASP A 56 -10.59 -9.27 7.70
CA ASP A 56 -10.15 -10.29 6.74
C ASP A 56 -11.37 -11.07 6.24
N GLY A 57 -11.49 -11.20 4.92
CA GLY A 57 -12.67 -11.73 4.25
C GLY A 57 -13.71 -10.67 3.82
N PRO A 58 -14.93 -11.10 3.47
CA PRO A 58 -15.43 -12.48 3.53
C PRO A 58 -14.81 -13.45 2.52
N ASP A 59 -14.20 -12.96 1.43
CA ASP A 59 -13.53 -13.80 0.43
C ASP A 59 -12.04 -14.05 0.80
N PRO A 60 -11.44 -15.20 0.44
CA PRO A 60 -10.07 -15.58 0.85
C PRO A 60 -8.93 -14.60 0.51
N GLU A 61 -9.14 -13.71 -0.47
CA GLU A 61 -8.12 -12.75 -0.94
C GLU A 61 -8.51 -11.30 -0.63
N ARG A 62 -9.51 -11.09 0.24
CA ARG A 62 -10.04 -9.77 0.57
C ARG A 62 -9.59 -9.34 1.97
N PHE A 63 -9.00 -8.16 2.03
CA PHE A 63 -8.67 -7.51 3.29
C PHE A 63 -9.12 -6.05 3.23
N SER A 64 -9.89 -5.60 4.22
CA SER A 64 -10.43 -4.23 4.22
C SER A 64 -10.12 -3.51 5.52
N TRP A 65 -9.74 -2.23 5.43
CA TRP A 65 -9.56 -1.36 6.60
C TRP A 65 -10.82 -0.55 6.85
N GLU A 66 -11.08 -0.25 8.12
CA GLU A 66 -11.98 0.84 8.47
C GLU A 66 -11.34 2.18 8.04
N LEU A 67 -12.14 3.12 7.53
CA LEU A 67 -11.69 4.41 6.99
C LEU A 67 -10.73 5.18 7.91
N GLU A 68 -11.00 5.29 9.21
CA GLU A 68 -10.13 5.97 10.16
C GLU A 68 -8.76 5.28 10.25
N ARG A 69 -8.76 3.94 10.31
CA ARG A 69 -7.54 3.14 10.32
C ARG A 69 -6.76 3.32 9.02
N PHE A 70 -7.45 3.31 7.88
CA PHE A 70 -6.84 3.51 6.56
C PHE A 70 -6.18 4.89 6.47
N LEU A 71 -6.88 5.96 6.84
CA LEU A 71 -6.36 7.33 6.85
C LEU A 71 -5.15 7.44 7.79
N GLY A 72 -5.22 6.88 9.00
CA GLY A 72 -4.10 6.86 9.93
C GLY A 72 -2.85 6.17 9.36
N LEU A 73 -3.02 5.03 8.69
CA LEU A 73 -1.93 4.32 8.03
C LEU A 73 -1.38 5.10 6.81
N ALA A 74 -2.25 5.76 6.03
CA ALA A 74 -1.85 6.58 4.91
C ALA A 74 -0.99 7.79 5.36
N LEU A 75 -1.42 8.48 6.42
CA LEU A 75 -0.66 9.57 7.04
C LEU A 75 0.69 9.09 7.61
N ALA A 76 0.76 7.84 8.07
CA ALA A 76 2.00 7.19 8.49
C ALA A 76 2.83 6.63 7.32
N ALA A 77 2.48 6.97 6.06
CA ALA A 77 3.15 6.53 4.85
C ALA A 77 3.29 5.01 4.71
N ASN A 78 2.29 4.24 5.16
CA ASN A 78 2.28 2.78 4.99
C ASN A 78 2.25 2.41 3.48
N PRO A 79 3.23 1.64 2.97
CA PRO A 79 3.33 1.37 1.53
C PRO A 79 2.09 0.68 0.94
N THR A 80 1.57 -0.35 1.61
CA THR A 80 0.40 -1.10 1.13
C THR A 80 -0.84 -0.21 1.03
N VAL A 81 -1.09 0.60 2.06
CA VAL A 81 -2.24 1.52 2.09
C VAL A 81 -2.09 2.62 1.05
N LEU A 82 -0.90 3.22 0.92
CA LEU A 82 -0.68 4.24 -0.10
C LEU A 82 -0.88 3.65 -1.50
N GLU A 83 -0.28 2.50 -1.84
CA GLU A 83 -0.41 1.90 -3.17
C GLU A 83 -1.86 1.57 -3.55
N CYS A 84 -2.75 1.33 -2.58
CA CYS A 84 -4.19 1.16 -2.85
C CYS A 84 -4.81 2.41 -3.54
N LEU A 85 -4.41 3.62 -3.15
CA LEU A 85 -4.95 4.88 -3.68
C LEU A 85 -4.56 5.14 -5.15
N TRP A 86 -3.47 4.53 -5.59
CA TRP A 86 -2.97 4.59 -6.97
C TRP A 86 -3.12 3.26 -7.74
N SER A 87 -3.88 2.29 -7.20
CA SER A 87 -4.11 1.06 -7.94
C SER A 87 -4.78 1.36 -9.30
N PRO A 88 -4.29 0.76 -10.40
CA PRO A 88 -4.91 0.88 -11.71
C PRO A 88 -6.18 0.03 -11.85
N ILE A 89 -6.45 -0.91 -10.93
CA ILE A 89 -7.56 -1.85 -11.00
C ILE A 89 -8.52 -1.55 -9.84
N VAL A 90 -9.55 -0.76 -10.14
CA VAL A 90 -10.60 -0.39 -9.18
C VAL A 90 -11.83 -1.26 -9.44
N GLU A 91 -12.21 -2.10 -8.49
CA GLU A 91 -13.40 -2.96 -8.58
C GLU A 91 -14.66 -2.27 -8.05
N HIS A 92 -14.50 -1.40 -7.06
CA HIS A 92 -15.59 -0.61 -6.48
C HIS A 92 -15.08 0.75 -6.01
N CYS A 93 -15.86 1.80 -6.23
CA CYS A 93 -15.58 3.15 -5.74
C CYS A 93 -16.91 3.91 -5.68
N ASP A 94 -17.40 4.21 -4.48
CA ASP A 94 -18.54 5.11 -4.30
C ASP A 94 -18.04 6.57 -4.20
N THR A 95 -18.95 7.52 -3.97
CA THR A 95 -18.61 8.94 -3.82
C THR A 95 -17.58 9.20 -2.70
N ILE A 96 -17.63 8.44 -1.61
CA ILE A 96 -16.66 8.57 -0.50
C ILE A 96 -15.31 7.98 -0.91
N GLY A 97 -15.30 6.89 -1.67
CA GLY A 97 -14.11 6.34 -2.30
C GLY A 97 -13.46 7.31 -3.28
N GLU A 98 -14.25 8.05 -4.06
CA GLU A 98 -13.77 9.09 -4.98
C GLU A 98 -13.11 10.24 -4.22
N GLU A 99 -13.74 10.74 -3.16
CA GLU A 99 -13.18 11.77 -2.28
C GLU A 99 -11.88 11.31 -1.61
N LEU A 100 -11.85 10.07 -1.11
CA LEU A 100 -10.65 9.46 -0.52
C LEU A 100 -9.50 9.38 -1.54
N ARG A 101 -9.78 9.00 -2.79
CA ARG A 101 -8.76 8.96 -3.85
C ARG A 101 -8.32 10.35 -4.29
N ALA A 102 -9.23 11.32 -4.35
CA ALA A 102 -8.88 12.71 -4.62
C ALA A 102 -7.97 13.30 -3.52
N LEU A 103 -8.09 12.81 -2.29
CA LEU A 103 -7.27 13.22 -1.15
C LEU A 103 -5.82 12.68 -1.21
N ARG A 104 -5.51 11.67 -2.04
CA ARG A 104 -4.24 10.93 -2.00
C ARG A 104 -2.97 11.79 -2.01
N GLY A 105 -2.93 12.86 -2.80
CA GLY A 105 -1.77 13.77 -2.89
C GLY A 105 -1.56 14.60 -1.62
N ARG A 106 -2.57 14.69 -0.75
CA ARG A 106 -2.49 15.36 0.55
C ARG A 106 -2.06 14.42 1.68
N LEU A 107 -2.16 13.10 1.48
CA LEU A 107 -1.80 12.08 2.47
C LEU A 107 -0.30 11.72 2.44
N VAL A 108 0.45 12.23 1.46
CA VAL A 108 1.86 11.87 1.24
C VAL A 108 2.82 12.91 1.81
N SER A 109 4.02 12.47 2.14
CA SER A 109 5.08 13.31 2.68
C SER A 109 6.45 12.68 2.47
N ARG A 110 7.51 13.40 2.86
CA ARG A 110 8.90 12.90 2.82
C ARG A 110 9.13 11.65 3.68
N GLU A 111 8.22 11.32 4.60
CA GLU A 111 8.27 10.09 5.41
C GLU A 111 8.22 8.81 4.56
N VAL A 112 7.71 8.88 3.32
CA VAL A 112 7.73 7.76 2.34
C VAL A 112 9.12 7.15 2.22
N TYR A 113 10.19 7.95 2.25
CA TYR A 113 11.56 7.43 2.23
C TYR A 113 11.80 6.44 3.38
N ARG A 114 11.48 6.84 4.61
CA ARG A 114 11.76 6.05 5.82
C ARG A 114 10.93 4.77 5.83
N THR A 115 9.65 4.85 5.45
CA THR A 115 8.75 3.69 5.52
C THR A 115 9.01 2.70 4.39
N PHE A 116 9.22 3.15 3.16
CA PHE A 116 9.47 2.24 2.04
C PHE A 116 10.84 1.58 2.16
N LEU A 117 11.91 2.33 2.54
CA LEU A 117 13.22 1.72 2.78
C LEU A 117 13.22 0.84 4.02
N GLY A 118 12.56 1.26 5.11
CA GLY A 118 12.44 0.45 6.33
C GLY A 118 11.72 -0.87 6.06
N TYR A 119 10.66 -0.85 5.25
CA TYR A 119 9.95 -2.06 4.85
C TYR A 119 10.84 -2.95 3.95
N ALA A 120 11.53 -2.37 2.96
CA ALA A 120 12.49 -3.10 2.13
C ALA A 120 13.59 -3.77 2.97
N ASN A 121 14.15 -3.07 3.96
CA ASN A 121 15.21 -3.59 4.83
C ASN A 121 14.71 -4.68 5.78
N SER A 122 13.50 -4.55 6.35
CA SER A 122 12.94 -5.60 7.23
C SER A 122 12.69 -6.94 6.52
N GLN A 123 12.50 -6.91 5.19
CA GLN A 123 12.46 -8.13 4.38
C GLN A 123 13.85 -8.77 4.23
N VAL A 124 14.93 -7.98 4.24
CA VAL A 124 16.33 -8.47 4.18
C VAL A 124 16.74 -9.16 5.48
N ASP A 125 16.39 -8.60 6.63
CA ASP A 125 16.79 -9.17 7.93
C ASP A 125 16.18 -10.57 8.16
N ARG A 126 15.01 -10.83 7.55
CA ARG A 126 14.38 -12.17 7.55
C ARG A 126 15.07 -13.15 6.58
N LEU A 127 15.72 -12.64 5.54
CA LEU A 127 16.45 -13.44 4.55
C LEU A 127 17.85 -13.86 5.03
N SER A 128 18.49 -13.06 5.89
CA SER A 128 19.84 -13.36 6.41
C SER A 128 19.86 -14.46 7.48
N THR A 129 18.72 -14.70 8.14
CA THR A 129 18.60 -15.71 9.21
C THR A 129 18.32 -17.14 8.70
N ALA A 130 17.91 -17.31 7.44
CA ALA A 130 17.63 -18.60 6.82
C ALA A 130 18.69 -18.93 5.74
N MET A 131 19.85 -19.44 6.15
CA MET A 131 20.98 -19.75 5.26
C MET A 131 20.72 -20.80 4.16
N THR A 132 19.55 -21.46 4.12
CA THR A 132 19.32 -22.63 3.25
C THR A 132 18.23 -22.46 2.19
N ALA A 133 17.42 -21.39 2.21
CA ALA A 133 16.52 -21.05 1.10
C ALA A 133 16.28 -19.54 1.06
N ARG A 134 16.81 -18.88 0.01
CA ARG A 134 16.51 -17.46 -0.23
C ARG A 134 15.07 -17.36 -0.69
N ASP A 135 14.25 -16.57 0.00
CA ASP A 135 12.92 -16.24 -0.49
C ASP A 135 13.04 -15.21 -1.63
N TRP A 136 13.17 -15.73 -2.85
CA TRP A 136 13.30 -14.94 -4.07
C TRP A 136 12.07 -14.08 -4.36
N LYS A 137 10.87 -14.50 -3.89
CA LYS A 137 9.65 -13.69 -3.99
C LYS A 137 9.76 -12.44 -3.12
N GLN A 138 10.24 -12.57 -1.88
CA GLN A 138 10.47 -11.42 -0.99
C GLN A 138 11.61 -10.54 -1.48
N THR A 139 12.68 -11.14 -2.03
CA THR A 139 13.80 -10.39 -2.63
C THR A 139 13.34 -9.52 -3.79
N MET A 140 12.52 -10.07 -4.69
CA MET A 140 11.90 -9.31 -5.77
C MET A 140 11.01 -8.18 -5.22
N HIS A 141 10.19 -8.47 -4.21
CA HIS A 141 9.30 -7.47 -3.61
C HIS A 141 10.07 -6.31 -2.95
N MET A 142 11.21 -6.59 -2.30
CA MET A 142 12.12 -5.55 -1.79
C MET A 142 12.60 -4.63 -2.90
N LEU A 143 13.10 -5.18 -4.02
CA LEU A 143 13.56 -4.36 -5.16
C LEU A 143 12.42 -3.52 -5.74
N ARG A 144 11.23 -4.10 -5.88
CA ARG A 144 10.02 -3.38 -6.31
C ARG A 144 9.69 -2.20 -5.39
N LEU A 145 9.77 -2.38 -4.08
CA LEU A 145 9.55 -1.30 -3.12
C LEU A 145 10.58 -0.19 -3.25
N LEU A 146 11.86 -0.52 -3.46
CA LEU A 146 12.90 0.48 -3.67
C LEU A 146 12.72 1.24 -5.00
N ILE A 147 12.30 0.54 -6.06
CA ILE A 147 11.92 1.16 -7.35
C ILE A 147 10.77 2.16 -7.14
N SER A 148 9.72 1.74 -6.43
CA SER A 148 8.56 2.57 -6.12
C SER A 148 8.95 3.77 -5.24
N ALA A 149 9.77 3.56 -4.20
CA ALA A 149 10.25 4.63 -3.30
C ALA A 149 11.02 5.72 -4.07
N ARG A 150 11.95 5.32 -4.94
CA ARG A 150 12.70 6.25 -5.79
C ARG A 150 11.77 7.08 -6.67
N HIS A 151 10.82 6.42 -7.33
CA HIS A 151 9.85 7.11 -8.18
C HIS A 151 9.00 8.08 -7.37
N PHE A 152 8.47 7.63 -6.23
CA PHE A 152 7.63 8.42 -5.34
C PHE A 152 8.32 9.68 -4.84
N LEU A 153 9.58 9.58 -4.43
CA LEU A 153 10.34 10.76 -3.99
C LEU A 153 10.59 11.75 -5.13
N ALA A 154 10.69 11.28 -6.37
CA ALA A 154 10.91 12.12 -7.54
C ALA A 154 9.63 12.77 -8.09
N THR A 155 8.50 12.05 -8.10
CA THR A 155 7.27 12.46 -8.79
C THR A 155 6.14 12.88 -7.84
N GLY A 156 6.19 12.44 -6.58
CA GLY A 156 5.11 12.62 -5.61
C GLY A 156 4.03 11.54 -5.66
N GLU A 157 4.20 10.48 -6.45
CA GLU A 157 3.26 9.35 -6.56
C GLU A 157 3.99 7.99 -6.58
N PRO A 158 3.45 6.91 -6.00
CA PRO A 158 4.09 5.60 -6.03
C PRO A 158 4.08 5.00 -7.44
N LEU A 159 5.13 4.27 -7.81
CA LEU A 159 5.13 3.46 -9.03
C LEU A 159 4.48 2.10 -8.74
N VAL A 160 3.15 2.05 -8.84
CA VAL A 160 2.40 0.79 -8.62
C VAL A 160 2.71 -0.18 -9.75
N ASN A 161 2.44 0.19 -11.00
CA ASN A 161 2.74 -0.66 -12.15
C ASN A 161 4.23 -0.56 -12.52
N VAL A 162 4.95 -1.67 -12.36
CA VAL A 162 6.38 -1.80 -12.62
C VAL A 162 6.66 -2.64 -13.86
N ALA A 163 5.75 -2.67 -14.85
CA ALA A 163 5.91 -3.46 -16.07
C ALA A 163 7.23 -3.18 -16.80
N ALA A 164 7.73 -1.94 -16.75
CA ALA A 164 9.05 -1.57 -17.29
C ALA A 164 10.24 -2.31 -16.65
N TYR A 165 10.05 -2.92 -15.48
CA TYR A 165 11.03 -3.72 -14.75
C TYR A 165 10.66 -5.22 -14.71
N ARG A 166 9.59 -5.64 -15.40
CA ARG A 166 9.01 -6.97 -15.28
C ARG A 166 10.05 -8.08 -15.44
N ASP A 167 10.78 -8.10 -16.55
CA ASP A 167 11.71 -9.18 -16.86
C ASP A 167 12.83 -9.27 -15.80
N LYS A 168 13.36 -8.13 -15.37
CA LYS A 168 14.40 -8.09 -14.32
C LYS A 168 13.87 -8.58 -12.97
N LEU A 169 12.66 -8.17 -12.60
CA LEU A 169 12.05 -8.57 -11.33
C LEU A 169 11.66 -10.05 -11.33
N LEU A 170 11.15 -10.58 -12.44
CA LEU A 170 10.81 -12.00 -12.57
C LEU A 170 12.06 -12.89 -12.59
N ALA A 171 13.14 -12.48 -13.26
CA ALA A 171 14.42 -13.19 -13.20
C ALA A 171 14.95 -13.28 -11.75
N VAL A 172 14.78 -12.23 -10.94
CA VAL A 172 15.09 -12.30 -9.50
C VAL A 172 14.15 -13.26 -8.78
N ARG A 173 12.84 -13.19 -9.04
CA ARG A 173 11.84 -14.08 -8.41
C ARG A 173 12.12 -15.57 -8.69
N HIS A 174 12.65 -15.89 -9.87
CA HIS A 174 13.01 -17.26 -10.27
C HIS A 174 14.42 -17.67 -9.83
N GLY A 175 15.21 -16.77 -9.23
CA GLY A 175 16.57 -17.04 -8.78
C GLY A 175 17.60 -17.14 -9.91
N GLU A 176 17.28 -16.61 -11.10
CA GLU A 176 18.14 -16.62 -12.29
C GLU A 176 19.26 -15.57 -12.19
N VAL A 177 19.11 -14.58 -11.31
CA VAL A 177 20.07 -13.49 -11.12
C VAL A 177 21.06 -13.83 -10.00
N PRO A 178 22.38 -13.75 -10.24
CA PRO A 178 23.38 -13.93 -9.18
C PRO A 178 23.16 -12.97 -8.02
N TRP A 179 23.29 -13.47 -6.79
CA TRP A 179 23.03 -12.68 -5.58
C TRP A 179 23.83 -11.39 -5.51
N ALA A 180 25.11 -11.41 -5.89
CA ALA A 180 25.94 -10.21 -5.94
C ALA A 180 25.36 -9.13 -6.87
N THR A 181 24.69 -9.53 -7.96
CA THR A 181 24.00 -8.60 -8.86
C THR A 181 22.73 -8.04 -8.22
N VAL A 182 21.97 -8.86 -7.48
CA VAL A 182 20.80 -8.39 -6.71
C VAL A 182 21.22 -7.38 -5.64
N GLN A 183 22.31 -7.64 -4.92
CA GLN A 183 22.85 -6.74 -3.90
C GLN A 183 23.27 -5.39 -4.51
N ARG A 184 24.03 -5.41 -5.62
CA ARG A 184 24.39 -4.17 -6.33
C ARG A 184 23.17 -3.38 -6.77
N TRP A 185 22.16 -4.05 -7.35
CA TRP A 185 20.95 -3.37 -7.80
C TRP A 185 20.17 -2.75 -6.63
N ARG A 186 20.08 -3.45 -5.50
CA ARG A 186 19.52 -2.90 -4.27
C ARG A 186 20.26 -1.64 -3.83
N ASP A 187 21.59 -1.68 -3.77
CA ASP A 187 22.41 -0.57 -3.28
C ASP A 187 22.31 0.65 -4.22
N GLU A 188 22.29 0.42 -5.53
CA GLU A 188 22.02 1.46 -6.54
C GLU A 188 20.64 2.11 -6.36
N LEU A 189 19.59 1.30 -6.16
CA LEU A 189 18.24 1.82 -5.94
C LEU A 189 18.13 2.61 -4.63
N ALA A 190 18.77 2.13 -3.56
CA ALA A 190 18.80 2.82 -2.26
C ALA A 190 19.53 4.17 -2.36
N ALA A 191 20.70 4.20 -3.00
CA ALA A 191 21.45 5.43 -3.25
C ALA A 191 20.64 6.43 -4.11
N ALA A 192 19.95 5.93 -5.14
CA ALA A 192 19.09 6.78 -5.98
C ALA A 192 17.87 7.31 -5.22
N ALA A 193 17.27 6.52 -4.32
CA ALA A 193 16.19 6.98 -3.45
C ALA A 193 16.67 8.06 -2.46
N GLU A 194 17.88 7.94 -1.91
CA GLU A 194 18.48 8.96 -1.05
C GLU A 194 18.77 10.28 -1.81
N ALA A 195 19.28 10.17 -3.03
CA ALA A 195 19.46 11.35 -3.90
C ALA A 195 18.10 12.03 -4.20
N ALA A 196 17.07 11.24 -4.54
CA ALA A 196 15.72 11.75 -4.78
C ALA A 196 15.10 12.40 -3.53
N ARG A 197 15.34 11.84 -2.34
CA ARG A 197 14.91 12.42 -1.06
C ARG A 197 15.45 13.84 -0.85
N SER A 198 16.69 14.09 -1.25
CA SER A 198 17.31 15.42 -1.12
C SER A 198 16.70 16.46 -2.08
N ALA A 199 16.19 16.03 -3.24
CA ALA A 199 15.58 16.88 -4.26
C ALA A 199 14.03 16.93 -4.22
N THR A 200 13.39 16.14 -3.34
CA THR A 200 11.94 15.93 -3.38
C THR A 200 11.13 17.19 -3.05
N ARG A 201 10.01 17.35 -3.78
CA ARG A 201 9.01 18.39 -3.53
C ARG A 201 7.90 17.96 -2.57
N LEU A 202 7.92 16.71 -2.10
CA LEU A 202 6.97 16.25 -1.11
C LEU A 202 7.05 17.10 0.17
N PRO A 203 5.91 17.37 0.83
CA PRO A 203 5.90 18.14 2.07
C PRO A 203 6.56 17.35 3.20
N ALA A 204 7.05 18.06 4.23
CA ALA A 204 7.66 17.41 5.39
C ALA A 204 6.67 16.54 6.19
N ARG A 205 5.39 16.90 6.18
CA ARG A 205 4.29 16.16 6.84
C ARG A 205 3.07 16.13 5.92
N PRO A 206 2.22 15.09 6.02
CA PRO A 206 0.97 15.05 5.27
C PRO A 206 -0.07 15.99 5.89
N ASP A 207 -1.10 16.33 5.11
CA ASP A 207 -2.23 17.18 5.53
C ASP A 207 -3.21 16.38 6.41
N ARG A 208 -2.84 16.21 7.69
CA ARG A 208 -3.68 15.55 8.69
C ARG A 208 -5.05 16.20 8.81
N ALA A 209 -5.13 17.53 8.68
CA ALA A 209 -6.38 18.26 8.79
C ALA A 209 -7.35 17.91 7.63
N ALA A 210 -6.85 17.70 6.41
CA ALA A 210 -7.69 17.24 5.31
C ALA A 210 -8.20 15.81 5.50
N ALA A 211 -7.37 14.91 6.02
CA ALA A 211 -7.80 13.55 6.38
C ALA A 211 -8.88 13.57 7.47
N GLU A 212 -8.71 14.38 8.52
CA GLU A 212 -9.72 14.52 9.58
C GLU A 212 -11.02 15.14 9.08
N ARG A 213 -10.96 16.12 8.17
CA ARG A 213 -12.17 16.70 7.57
C ARG A 213 -12.99 15.65 6.82
N LEU A 214 -12.34 14.85 5.95
CA LEU A 214 -13.00 13.76 5.23
C LEU A 214 -13.62 12.75 6.22
N LEU A 215 -12.87 12.36 7.25
CA LEU A 215 -13.38 11.43 8.26
C LEU A 215 -14.63 11.98 8.95
N ILE A 216 -14.61 13.24 9.41
CA ILE A 216 -15.75 13.88 10.09
C ILE A 216 -16.96 13.97 9.15
N GLU A 217 -16.76 14.33 7.89
CA GLU A 217 -17.81 14.43 6.88
C GLU A 217 -18.47 13.07 6.63
N VAL A 218 -17.68 12.03 6.41
CA VAL A 218 -18.19 10.66 6.28
C VAL A 218 -18.98 10.23 7.51
N ARG A 219 -18.52 10.57 8.72
CA ARG A 219 -19.26 10.27 9.95
C ARG A 219 -20.57 11.05 10.03
N ARG A 220 -20.68 12.26 9.49
CA ARG A 220 -21.95 13.01 9.46
C ARG A 220 -22.95 12.42 8.48
N ILE A 221 -22.49 12.00 7.31
CA ILE A 221 -23.37 11.46 6.26
C ILE A 221 -23.90 10.06 6.64
N ARG A 222 -23.13 9.30 7.43
CA ARG A 222 -23.50 7.95 7.92
C ARG A 222 -24.12 7.94 9.33
N LEU A 223 -24.65 9.06 9.80
CA LEU A 223 -25.43 9.15 11.04
C LEU A 223 -26.74 8.35 10.95
#